data_AF-A0A9D8MK68-F1
#
_entry.id   AF-A0A9D8MK68-F1
#
_cell.length_a   1.000
_cell.length_b   1.000
_cell.length_c   1.000
_cell.angle_alpha   90.00
_cell.angle_beta   90.00
_cell.angle_gamma   90.00
#
_symmetry.space_group_name_H-M   'P 1'
#
loop_
_entity.id
_entity.type
_entity.pdbx_description
1 polymer ?
#
loop_
_entity_poly.entity_id
_entity_poly.type
_entity_poly.pdbx_seq_one_letter_code
_entity_poly.pdbx_strand_id
1 'polypeptide(L)'
;MSQFLILKPSSLGDVLHAFPAVAALLRACPDSVADWFIAPQFAELTAFLPGVRRNVLFERRKLGNLSSFPAAFRDLLRSIRSAGPYDAVIDLQGLTRSAFIGRCVSGVHVGPRHPREFLARLAYSKTVPLPEGVHAVQRNNALIAGFLGRNDLDFSFHPPVVERFARPVRTLLAETVPAGASLPVMP
;
A
#
# COMPACT_ATOMS: atom_id res chain seq x y z
N MET A 1 -7.48 0.72 -19.82
CA MET A 1 -6.42 0.96 -18.84
C MET A 1 -7.06 0.99 -17.46
N SER A 2 -6.69 0.06 -16.57
CA SER A 2 -7.30 -0.03 -15.24
C SER A 2 -6.69 0.96 -14.25
N GLN A 3 -7.51 1.54 -13.38
CA GLN A 3 -7.08 2.49 -12.36
C GLN A 3 -7.41 1.98 -10.97
N PHE A 4 -6.38 1.81 -10.15
CA PHE A 4 -6.50 1.31 -8.78
C PHE A 4 -6.18 2.40 -7.77
N LEU A 5 -6.90 2.43 -6.65
CA LEU A 5 -6.53 3.22 -5.47
C LEU A 5 -6.11 2.28 -4.34
N ILE A 6 -4.85 2.33 -3.93
CA ILE A 6 -4.32 1.52 -2.83
C ILE A 6 -4.50 2.29 -1.51
N LEU A 7 -5.22 1.72 -0.54
CA LEU A 7 -5.31 2.28 0.81
C LEU A 7 -4.29 1.63 1.74
N LYS A 8 -3.19 2.35 2.00
CA LYS A 8 -2.20 1.99 3.03
C LYS A 8 -1.56 3.23 3.68
N PRO A 9 -2.32 4.02 4.46
CA PRO A 9 -1.85 5.30 5.02
C PRO A 9 -1.03 5.18 6.32
N SER A 10 -0.31 4.07 6.50
CA SER A 10 0.26 3.66 7.80
C SER A 10 1.75 4.00 7.95
N SER A 11 2.45 3.38 8.90
CA SER A 11 3.88 3.53 9.19
C SER A 11 4.79 3.04 8.06
N LEU A 12 6.07 3.42 8.12
CA LEU A 12 7.13 2.99 7.20
C LEU A 12 7.10 1.47 6.93
N GLY A 13 7.21 0.65 7.98
CA GLY A 13 7.24 -0.81 7.83
C GLY A 13 5.97 -1.38 7.19
N ASP A 14 4.81 -0.85 7.58
CA ASP A 14 3.51 -1.24 7.03
C ASP A 14 3.35 -0.86 5.54
N VAL A 15 3.98 0.24 5.09
CA VAL A 15 4.02 0.64 3.67
C VAL A 15 4.96 -0.28 2.89
N LEU A 16 6.17 -0.54 3.41
CA LEU A 16 7.12 -1.45 2.78
C LEU A 16 6.58 -2.87 2.66
N HIS A 17 5.84 -3.36 3.67
CA HIS A 17 5.19 -4.67 3.61
C HIS A 17 4.12 -4.79 2.52
N ALA A 18 3.63 -3.68 1.97
CA ALA A 18 2.67 -3.68 0.86
C ALA A 18 3.34 -3.69 -0.52
N PHE A 19 4.66 -3.46 -0.61
CA PHE A 19 5.36 -3.34 -1.88
C PHE A 19 5.29 -4.61 -2.74
N PRO A 20 5.59 -5.82 -2.20
CA PRO A 20 5.39 -7.08 -2.92
C PRO A 20 4.00 -7.20 -3.56
N ALA A 21 2.96 -6.90 -2.79
CA ALA A 21 1.57 -7.03 -3.20
C ALA A 21 1.22 -6.05 -4.32
N VAL A 22 1.61 -4.78 -4.19
CA VAL A 22 1.32 -3.76 -5.21
C VAL A 22 2.15 -3.98 -6.48
N ALA A 23 3.41 -4.39 -6.36
CA ALA A 23 4.23 -4.75 -7.51
C ALA A 23 3.62 -5.94 -8.28
N ALA A 24 3.17 -6.97 -7.57
CA ALA A 24 2.49 -8.12 -8.16
C ALA A 24 1.19 -7.73 -8.88
N LEU A 25 0.38 -6.86 -8.28
CA LEU A 25 -0.84 -6.32 -8.89
C LEU A 25 -0.53 -5.64 -10.24
N LEU A 26 0.44 -4.73 -10.25
CA LEU A 26 0.80 -3.96 -11.44
C LEU A 26 1.44 -4.84 -12.52
N ARG A 27 2.24 -5.85 -12.14
CA ARG A 27 2.75 -6.86 -13.08
C ARG A 27 1.64 -7.72 -13.68
N ALA A 28 0.66 -8.11 -12.88
CA ALA A 28 -0.46 -8.94 -13.33
C ALA A 28 -1.47 -8.16 -14.19
N CYS A 29 -1.44 -6.82 -14.11
CA CYS A 29 -2.26 -5.92 -14.91
C CYS A 29 -1.38 -4.87 -15.63
N PRO A 30 -0.68 -5.23 -16.73
CA PRO A 30 0.34 -4.38 -17.35
C PRO A 30 -0.16 -3.00 -17.82
N ASP A 31 -1.43 -2.91 -18.24
CA ASP A 31 -2.08 -1.66 -18.65
C ASP A 31 -2.81 -0.97 -17.48
N SER A 32 -2.28 -1.05 -16.27
CA SER A 32 -2.87 -0.44 -15.09
C SER A 32 -1.94 0.55 -14.41
N VAL A 33 -2.54 1.46 -13.64
CA VAL A 33 -1.84 2.36 -12.73
C VAL A 33 -2.47 2.30 -11.35
N ALA A 34 -1.64 2.55 -10.35
CA ALA A 34 -2.08 2.73 -8.98
C ALA A 34 -1.87 4.17 -8.52
N ASP A 35 -2.88 4.74 -7.89
CA ASP A 35 -2.68 5.86 -6.97
C ASP A 35 -2.61 5.30 -5.55
N TRP A 36 -1.83 5.95 -4.68
CA TRP A 36 -1.60 5.45 -3.33
C TRP A 36 -2.08 6.44 -2.27
N PHE A 37 -3.05 6.01 -1.47
CA PHE A 37 -3.49 6.76 -0.29
C PHE A 37 -2.54 6.54 0.88
N ILE A 38 -1.69 7.54 1.16
CA ILE A 38 -0.51 7.43 2.02
C ILE A 38 -0.37 8.62 2.97
N ALA A 39 0.22 8.41 4.15
CA ALA A 39 0.57 9.53 5.03
C ALA A 39 1.72 10.36 4.43
N PRO A 40 1.71 11.70 4.52
CA PRO A 40 2.68 12.58 3.86
C PRO A 40 4.14 12.22 4.09
N GLN A 41 4.50 11.86 5.33
CA GLN A 41 5.88 11.55 5.71
C GLN A 41 6.43 10.25 5.08
N PHE A 42 5.59 9.46 4.42
CA PHE A 42 5.99 8.21 3.75
C PHE A 42 5.73 8.25 2.24
N ALA A 43 5.26 9.38 1.71
CA ALA A 43 4.84 9.51 0.31
C ALA A 43 5.98 9.23 -0.68
N GLU A 44 7.22 9.59 -0.34
CA GLU A 44 8.37 9.35 -1.22
C GLU A 44 8.68 7.87 -1.43
N LEU A 45 8.26 6.99 -0.51
CA LEU A 45 8.51 5.55 -0.64
C LEU A 45 7.82 4.97 -1.89
N THR A 46 6.66 5.50 -2.27
CA THR A 46 5.90 4.96 -3.40
C THR A 46 6.59 5.17 -4.74
N ALA A 47 7.56 6.09 -4.81
CA ALA A 47 8.39 6.30 -6.00
C ALA A 47 9.27 5.07 -6.34
N PHE A 48 9.47 4.15 -5.40
CA PHE A 48 10.19 2.89 -5.63
C PHE A 48 9.36 1.82 -6.35
N LEU A 49 8.08 2.09 -6.63
CA LEU A 49 7.19 1.16 -7.33
C LEU A 49 6.80 1.71 -8.71
N PRO A 50 7.41 1.19 -9.79
CA PRO A 50 6.96 1.48 -11.14
C PRO A 50 5.47 1.17 -11.30
N GLY A 51 4.72 2.09 -11.91
CA GLY A 51 3.27 1.99 -12.08
C GLY A 51 2.44 2.62 -10.95
N VAL A 52 3.06 3.05 -9.85
CA VAL A 52 2.42 4.00 -8.93
C VAL A 52 2.51 5.40 -9.54
N ARG A 53 1.37 5.94 -9.95
CA ARG A 53 1.27 7.20 -10.71
C ARG A 53 1.36 8.43 -9.81
N ARG A 54 0.68 8.41 -8.66
CA ARG A 54 0.68 9.54 -7.71
C ARG A 54 0.26 9.14 -6.30
N ASN A 55 0.54 10.02 -5.36
CA ASN A 55 0.13 9.91 -3.97
C ASN A 55 -1.14 10.73 -3.68
N VAL A 56 -2.09 10.12 -2.98
CA VAL A 56 -3.24 10.78 -2.36
C VAL A 56 -2.92 10.93 -0.86
N LEU A 57 -2.70 12.16 -0.42
CA LEU A 57 -2.17 12.39 0.93
C LEU A 57 -3.25 12.27 2.01
N PHE A 58 -2.97 11.42 2.99
CA PHE A 58 -3.79 11.23 4.19
C PHE A 58 -3.25 12.08 5.35
N GLU A 59 -3.80 13.28 5.50
CA GLU A 59 -3.47 14.17 6.61
C GLU A 59 -4.21 13.77 7.90
N ARG A 60 -3.74 12.70 8.56
CA ARG A 60 -4.38 12.08 9.73
C ARG A 60 -4.83 13.08 10.81
N ARG A 61 -4.01 14.09 11.10
CA ARG A 61 -4.30 15.10 12.13
C ARG A 61 -5.47 16.00 11.73
N LYS A 62 -5.47 16.53 10.50
CA LYS A 62 -6.56 17.38 9.98
C LYS A 62 -7.86 16.59 9.86
N LEU A 63 -7.78 15.36 9.35
CA LEU A 63 -8.93 14.44 9.22
C LEU A 63 -9.39 13.83 10.56
N GLY A 64 -8.69 14.11 11.66
CA GLY A 64 -9.07 13.70 13.01
C GLY A 64 -9.56 14.85 13.89
N ASN A 65 -9.50 16.09 13.42
CA ASN A 65 -9.88 17.27 14.17
C ASN A 65 -11.18 17.86 13.60
N LEU A 66 -12.20 18.00 14.45
CA LEU A 66 -13.56 18.39 14.07
C LEU A 66 -13.64 19.75 13.36
N SER A 67 -12.82 20.73 13.75
CA SER A 67 -12.85 22.07 13.12
C SER A 67 -12.23 22.06 11.72
N SER A 68 -11.18 21.28 11.51
CA SER A 68 -10.49 21.19 10.21
C SER A 68 -11.02 20.08 9.30
N PHE A 69 -11.80 19.15 9.83
CA PHE A 69 -12.28 17.96 9.12
C PHE A 69 -13.05 18.30 7.83
N PRO A 70 -14.05 19.22 7.81
CA PRO A 70 -14.83 19.47 6.60
C PRO A 70 -13.96 19.95 5.43
N ALA A 71 -13.04 20.87 5.69
CA ALA A 71 -12.12 21.39 4.68
C ALA A 71 -11.14 20.30 4.20
N ALA A 72 -10.49 19.60 5.13
CA ALA A 72 -9.54 18.54 4.82
C ALA A 72 -10.18 17.37 4.05
N PHE A 73 -11.40 16.98 4.42
CA PHE A 73 -12.13 15.92 3.73
C PHE A 73 -12.55 16.34 2.32
N ARG A 74 -13.03 17.58 2.15
CA ARG A 74 -13.33 18.14 0.83
C ARG A 74 -12.10 18.17 -0.07
N ASP A 75 -10.96 18.61 0.45
CA ASP A 75 -9.73 18.73 -0.32
C ASP A 75 -9.17 17.35 -0.69
N LEU A 76 -9.29 16.38 0.22
CA LEU A 76 -9.00 14.97 -0.06
C LEU A 76 -9.88 14.42 -1.19
N LEU A 77 -11.20 14.59 -1.10
CA LEU A 77 -12.11 14.10 -2.14
C LEU A 77 -11.84 14.78 -3.49
N ARG A 78 -11.50 16.07 -3.49
CA ARG A 78 -11.11 16.78 -4.71
C ARG A 78 -9.83 16.18 -5.31
N SER A 79 -8.83 15.88 -4.49
CA SER A 79 -7.59 15.22 -4.91
C SER A 79 -7.85 13.83 -5.49
N ILE A 80 -8.70 13.03 -4.85
CA ILE A 80 -9.09 11.71 -5.35
C ILE A 80 -9.79 11.84 -6.71
N ARG A 81 -10.79 12.72 -6.81
CA ARG A 81 -11.61 12.89 -8.02
C ARG A 81 -10.83 13.44 -9.21
N SER A 82 -9.75 14.19 -8.99
CA SER A 82 -8.95 14.74 -10.08
C SER A 82 -8.18 13.68 -10.89
N ALA A 83 -8.09 12.42 -10.42
CA ALA A 83 -7.56 11.30 -11.20
C ALA A 83 -8.54 10.73 -12.24
N GLY A 84 -9.83 11.05 -12.13
CA GLY A 84 -10.89 10.29 -12.77
C GLY A 84 -11.38 9.12 -11.90
N PRO A 85 -12.27 8.27 -12.45
CA PRO A 85 -12.85 7.15 -11.73
C PRO A 85 -11.87 5.98 -11.59
N TYR A 86 -11.84 5.36 -10.41
CA TYR A 86 -11.12 4.10 -10.20
C TYR A 86 -12.02 2.91 -10.54
N ASP A 87 -11.40 1.83 -11.02
CA ASP A 87 -12.05 0.54 -11.21
C ASP A 87 -12.16 -0.20 -9.86
N ALA A 88 -11.10 -0.10 -9.05
CA ALA A 88 -11.09 -0.69 -7.72
C ALA A 88 -10.35 0.17 -6.69
N VAL A 89 -10.86 0.15 -5.47
CA VAL A 89 -10.19 0.67 -4.28
C VAL A 89 -9.78 -0.54 -3.46
N ILE A 90 -8.49 -0.73 -3.21
CA ILE A 90 -7.94 -1.91 -2.56
C ILE A 90 -7.41 -1.52 -1.18
N ASP A 91 -8.13 -1.93 -0.13
CA ASP A 91 -7.79 -1.63 1.26
C ASP A 91 -6.87 -2.71 1.86
N LEU A 92 -5.57 -2.42 1.82
CA LEU A 92 -4.52 -3.21 2.47
C LEU A 92 -4.34 -2.84 3.96
N GLN A 93 -5.04 -1.83 4.46
CA GLN A 93 -4.91 -1.33 5.83
C GLN A 93 -5.91 -1.99 6.78
N GLY A 94 -7.18 -2.08 6.37
CA GLY A 94 -8.23 -2.71 7.17
C GLY A 94 -8.66 -1.91 8.41
N LEU A 95 -8.56 -0.58 8.37
CA LEU A 95 -8.98 0.32 9.46
C LEU A 95 -10.20 1.13 9.07
N THR A 96 -11.07 1.43 10.04
CA THR A 96 -12.40 2.01 9.82
C THR A 96 -12.30 3.34 9.08
N ARG A 97 -11.44 4.24 9.55
CA ARG A 97 -11.34 5.59 8.96
C ARG A 97 -10.93 5.56 7.49
N SER A 98 -9.89 4.80 7.14
CA SER A 98 -9.45 4.69 5.74
C SER A 98 -10.49 3.99 4.88
N ALA A 99 -11.12 2.94 5.41
CA ALA A 99 -12.14 2.20 4.68
C ALA A 99 -13.35 3.10 4.36
N PHE A 100 -13.86 3.88 5.32
CA PHE A 100 -14.98 4.79 5.06
C PHE A 100 -14.63 5.92 4.09
N ILE A 101 -13.38 6.41 4.10
CA ILE A 101 -12.91 7.33 3.05
C ILE A 101 -12.93 6.63 1.69
N GLY A 102 -12.43 5.38 1.60
CA GLY A 102 -12.46 4.55 0.40
C GLY A 102 -13.86 4.33 -0.16
N ARG A 103 -14.86 4.20 0.72
CA ARG A 103 -16.28 4.05 0.34
C ARG A 103 -16.85 5.25 -0.43
N CYS A 104 -16.26 6.43 -0.27
CA CYS A 104 -16.64 7.66 -0.96
C CYS A 104 -15.99 7.80 -2.35
N VAL A 105 -15.16 6.84 -2.75
CA VAL A 105 -14.47 6.80 -4.04
C VAL A 105 -15.24 5.87 -4.98
N SER A 106 -15.29 6.22 -6.26
CA SER A 106 -15.89 5.34 -7.27
C SER A 106 -15.03 4.10 -7.50
N GLY A 107 -15.68 2.97 -7.80
CA GLY A 107 -15.01 1.68 -8.04
C GLY A 107 -15.43 0.62 -7.04
N VAL A 108 -15.04 -0.62 -7.31
CA VAL A 108 -15.29 -1.74 -6.38
C VAL A 108 -14.37 -1.58 -5.19
N HIS A 109 -14.92 -1.36 -3.99
CA HIS A 109 -14.12 -1.25 -2.77
C HIS A 109 -13.87 -2.64 -2.19
N VAL A 110 -12.61 -3.06 -2.18
CA VAL A 110 -12.15 -4.39 -1.80
C VAL A 110 -11.36 -4.30 -0.50
N GLY A 111 -11.65 -5.19 0.45
CA GLY A 111 -10.91 -5.27 1.69
C GLY A 111 -10.93 -6.67 2.31
N PRO A 112 -10.26 -6.86 3.45
CA PRO A 112 -10.27 -8.13 4.17
C PRO A 112 -11.67 -8.47 4.70
N ARG A 113 -12.02 -9.76 4.67
CA ARG A 113 -13.27 -10.28 5.29
C ARG A 113 -13.29 -10.06 6.79
N HIS A 114 -12.13 -10.19 7.43
CA HIS A 114 -11.91 -9.91 8.84
C HIS A 114 -10.86 -8.79 8.96
N PRO A 115 -11.29 -7.51 8.86
CA PRO A 115 -10.40 -6.35 8.99
C PRO A 115 -9.82 -6.22 10.40
N ARG A 116 -8.78 -5.39 10.55
CA ARG A 116 -8.17 -5.08 11.85
C ARG A 116 -9.16 -4.37 12.78
N GLU A 117 -10.01 -3.52 12.22
CA GLU A 117 -11.15 -2.92 12.93
C GLU A 117 -12.45 -3.39 12.27
N PHE A 118 -13.32 -4.06 13.05
CA PHE A 118 -14.54 -4.69 12.57
C PHE A 118 -15.43 -3.78 11.70
N LEU A 119 -15.57 -2.50 12.09
CA LEU A 119 -16.41 -1.53 11.38
C LEU A 119 -15.91 -1.21 9.97
N ALA A 120 -14.63 -1.41 9.67
CA ALA A 120 -14.08 -1.24 8.32
C ALA A 120 -14.80 -2.14 7.29
N ARG A 121 -15.28 -3.30 7.72
CA ARG A 121 -15.99 -4.26 6.86
C ARG A 121 -17.22 -3.65 6.20
N LEU A 122 -17.90 -2.74 6.89
CA LEU A 122 -19.13 -2.09 6.40
C LEU A 122 -18.88 -1.18 5.19
N ALA A 123 -17.62 -0.79 4.96
CA ALA A 123 -17.23 0.02 3.82
C ALA A 123 -16.92 -0.81 2.56
N TYR A 124 -16.73 -2.12 2.65
CA TYR A 124 -16.29 -2.92 1.51
C TYR A 124 -17.46 -3.42 0.66
N SER A 125 -17.31 -3.33 -0.65
CA SER A 125 -18.20 -3.94 -1.65
C SER A 125 -17.87 -5.42 -1.87
N LYS A 126 -16.58 -5.75 -1.88
CA LYS A 126 -16.07 -7.13 -2.00
C LYS A 126 -15.12 -7.40 -0.83
N THR A 127 -15.24 -8.59 -0.24
CA THR A 127 -14.34 -9.01 0.83
C THR A 127 -13.52 -10.22 0.41
N VAL A 128 -12.27 -10.27 0.87
CA VAL A 128 -11.35 -11.38 0.61
C VAL A 128 -11.01 -12.07 1.94
N PRO A 129 -11.23 -13.39 2.08
CA PRO A 129 -10.75 -14.14 3.24
C PRO A 129 -9.22 -14.15 3.24
N LEU A 130 -8.62 -13.84 4.38
CA LEU A 130 -7.17 -13.78 4.53
C LEU A 130 -6.69 -14.83 5.54
N PRO A 131 -5.49 -15.39 5.35
CA PRO A 131 -4.89 -16.27 6.35
C PRO A 131 -4.65 -15.52 7.67
N GLU A 132 -4.79 -16.27 8.77
CA GLU A 132 -4.57 -15.79 10.13
C GLU A 132 -3.14 -16.15 10.60
N GLY A 133 -2.60 -15.38 11.54
CA GLY A 133 -1.26 -15.65 12.12
C GLY A 133 -0.08 -15.45 11.16
N VAL A 134 -0.30 -14.94 9.94
CA VAL A 134 0.77 -14.72 8.95
C VAL A 134 1.39 -13.34 9.06
N HIS A 135 2.59 -13.20 8.49
CA HIS A 135 3.27 -11.91 8.40
C HIS A 135 2.48 -10.90 7.55
N ALA A 136 2.65 -9.61 7.80
CA ALA A 136 1.93 -8.54 7.10
C ALA A 136 2.13 -8.59 5.56
N VAL A 137 3.33 -8.97 5.09
CA VAL A 137 3.62 -9.17 3.67
C VAL A 137 2.73 -10.26 3.07
N GLN A 138 2.69 -11.44 3.70
CA GLN A 138 1.87 -12.57 3.25
C GLN A 138 0.39 -12.21 3.25
N ARG A 139 -0.06 -11.45 4.26
CA ARG A 139 -1.44 -10.96 4.34
C ARG A 139 -1.80 -10.02 3.19
N ASN A 140 -0.92 -9.08 2.84
CA ASN A 140 -1.12 -8.18 1.71
C ASN A 140 -1.14 -8.94 0.37
N ASN A 141 -0.21 -9.89 0.21
CA ASN A 141 -0.13 -10.74 -0.97
C ASN A 141 -1.41 -11.56 -1.15
N ALA A 142 -1.93 -12.16 -0.07
CA ALA A 142 -3.19 -12.90 -0.09
C ALA A 142 -4.39 -12.02 -0.46
N LEU A 143 -4.42 -10.75 -0.06
CA LEU A 143 -5.48 -9.82 -0.46
C LEU A 143 -5.45 -9.58 -1.98
N ILE A 144 -4.27 -9.35 -2.56
CA ILE A 144 -4.12 -9.12 -4.00
C ILE A 144 -4.44 -10.40 -4.79
N ALA A 145 -3.95 -11.56 -4.34
CA ALA A 145 -4.28 -12.86 -4.92
C ALA A 145 -5.80 -13.09 -4.95
N GLY A 146 -6.48 -12.90 -3.82
CA GLY A 146 -7.93 -13.06 -3.74
C GLY A 146 -8.73 -11.97 -4.46
N PHE A 147 -8.19 -10.76 -4.60
CA PHE A 147 -8.79 -9.71 -5.42
C PHE A 147 -8.82 -10.12 -6.90
N LEU A 148 -7.66 -10.55 -7.42
CA LEU A 148 -7.46 -10.99 -8.81
C LEU A 148 -8.04 -12.39 -9.09
N GLY A 149 -8.30 -13.19 -8.05
CA GLY A 149 -8.71 -14.59 -8.19
C GLY A 149 -7.57 -15.48 -8.73
N ARG A 150 -6.32 -15.13 -8.42
CA ARG A 150 -5.11 -15.78 -8.95
C ARG A 150 -4.15 -16.17 -7.83
N ASN A 151 -3.60 -17.37 -7.93
CA ASN A 151 -2.60 -17.89 -6.98
C ASN A 151 -1.19 -17.97 -7.59
N ASP A 152 -1.06 -17.74 -8.89
CA ASP A 152 0.16 -17.82 -9.70
C ASP A 152 0.87 -16.46 -9.83
N LEU A 153 0.76 -15.63 -8.80
CA LEU A 153 1.33 -14.28 -8.81
C LEU A 153 2.78 -14.30 -8.32
N ASP A 154 3.66 -13.65 -9.07
CA ASP A 154 4.99 -13.33 -8.59
C ASP A 154 4.91 -12.16 -7.60
N PHE A 155 5.24 -12.41 -6.33
CA PHE A 155 5.32 -11.41 -5.27
C PHE A 155 6.76 -10.95 -4.99
N SER A 156 7.72 -11.31 -5.82
CA SER A 156 9.11 -10.88 -5.66
C SER A 156 9.18 -9.35 -5.79
N PHE A 157 9.85 -8.72 -4.83
CA PHE A 157 10.12 -7.29 -4.86
C PHE A 157 11.53 -7.04 -4.37
N HIS A 158 12.35 -6.46 -5.24
CA HIS A 158 13.68 -6.02 -4.93
C HIS A 158 13.67 -4.49 -4.88
N PRO A 159 13.92 -3.88 -3.71
CA PRO A 159 14.08 -2.44 -3.63
C PRO A 159 15.16 -1.99 -4.62
N PRO A 160 14.95 -0.91 -5.39
CA PRO A 160 15.99 -0.42 -6.27
C PRO A 160 17.20 -0.01 -5.42
N VAL A 161 18.39 -0.47 -5.83
CA VAL A 161 19.64 -0.13 -5.15
C VAL A 161 19.92 1.34 -5.41
N VAL A 162 19.79 2.16 -4.37
CA VAL A 162 20.18 3.56 -4.43
C VAL A 162 21.71 3.61 -4.35
N GLU A 163 22.38 3.76 -5.49
CA GLU A 163 23.85 3.77 -5.61
C GLU A 163 24.53 4.74 -4.64
N ARG A 164 23.86 5.85 -4.31
CA ARG A 164 24.33 6.84 -3.32
C ARG A 164 24.64 6.24 -1.95
N PHE A 165 23.91 5.20 -1.54
CA PHE A 165 24.14 4.50 -0.27
C PHE A 165 24.99 3.24 -0.43
N ALA A 166 25.28 2.79 -1.66
CA ALA A 166 26.06 1.58 -1.89
C ALA A 166 27.50 1.71 -1.36
N ARG A 167 28.15 2.87 -1.56
CA ARG A 167 29.50 3.12 -1.01
C ARG A 167 29.51 3.18 0.52
N PRO A 168 28.71 4.05 1.18
CA PRO A 168 28.66 4.09 2.65
C PRO A 168 28.31 2.76 3.29
N VAL A 169 27.33 2.02 2.74
CA VAL A 169 26.93 0.71 3.26
C VAL A 169 28.05 -0.32 3.08
N ARG A 170 28.73 -0.34 1.93
CA ARG A 170 29.89 -1.23 1.74
C ARG A 170 31.03 -0.94 2.70
N THR A 171 31.31 0.35 2.96
CA THR A 171 32.31 0.75 3.96
C THR A 171 31.90 0.31 5.36
N LEU A 172 30.66 0.58 5.77
CA LEU A 172 30.15 0.15 7.09
C LEU A 172 30.19 -1.38 7.23
N LEU A 173 29.77 -2.12 6.20
CA LEU A 173 29.81 -3.58 6.20
C LEU A 173 31.24 -4.13 6.29
N ALA A 174 32.20 -3.51 5.60
CA ALA A 174 33.61 -3.90 5.68
C ALA A 174 34.23 -3.62 7.06
N GLU A 175 33.77 -2.58 7.75
CA GLU A 175 34.23 -2.23 9.11
C GLU A 175 33.55 -3.07 10.21
N THR A 176 32.31 -3.50 9.99
CA THR A 176 31.48 -4.14 11.03
C THR A 176 31.38 -5.66 10.89
N VAL A 177 31.62 -6.22 9.70
CA VAL A 177 31.52 -7.67 9.43
C VAL A 177 32.93 -8.27 9.36
N PRO A 178 33.28 -9.24 10.24
CA PRO A 178 34.57 -9.90 10.20
C PRO A 178 34.84 -10.53 8.83
N ALA A 179 36.07 -10.43 8.34
CA ALA A 179 36.48 -11.06 7.09
C ALA A 179 36.14 -12.57 7.11
N GLY A 180 35.23 -13.00 6.21
CA GLY A 180 34.76 -14.38 6.12
C GLY A 180 33.36 -14.66 6.69
N ALA A 181 32.71 -13.69 7.35
CA ALA A 181 31.33 -13.85 7.79
C ALA A 181 30.34 -13.57 6.65
N SER A 182 29.52 -14.57 6.30
CA SER A 182 28.40 -14.42 5.38
C SER A 182 27.29 -13.60 6.04
N LEU A 183 26.84 -12.52 5.37
CA LEU A 183 25.65 -11.80 5.79
C LEU A 183 24.46 -12.77 5.79
N PRO A 184 23.61 -12.76 6.83
CA PRO A 184 22.42 -13.59 6.83
C PRO A 184 21.56 -13.17 5.64
N VAL A 185 21.43 -14.06 4.66
CA VAL A 185 20.45 -13.92 3.60
C VAL A 185 19.11 -14.07 4.31
N MET A 186 18.37 -12.96 4.45
CA MET A 186 17.04 -13.02 5.03
C MET A 186 16.16 -13.92 4.14
N PRO A 187 15.48 -14.93 4.71
CA PRO A 187 14.61 -15.83 3.95
C PRO A 187 13.38 -15.11 3.37
#